data_AF-A0A1J1H5T2-F1
#
_entry.id   AF-A0A1J1H5T2-F1
#
_cell.length_a   1.000
_cell.length_b   1.000
_cell.length_c   1.000
_cell.angle_alpha   90.00
_cell.angle_beta   90.00
_cell.angle_gamma   90.00
#
_symmetry.space_group_name_H-M   'P 1'
#
loop_
_entity.id
_entity.type
_entity.pdbx_description
1 polymer ?
#
loop_
_entity_poly.entity_id
_entity_poly.type
_entity_poly.pdbx_seq_one_letter_code
_entity_poly.pdbx_strand_id
1 'polypeptide(L)'
;MKVKKYIYKIYNSNIINSFTSSICGTLASVFFKKASDLSFLKNNFDVINEDFIIQILLRIIYFFLFFFFNILMIKYYLLLMRHYSAFFSTVLNFSFNFLLSAMFGIIFFNEKRNFFWLVGLTLIISGLVLIMKDTEYEEKKDI
;
A
#
# COMPACT_ATOMS: atom_id res chain seq x y z
N MET A 1 0.38 -19.66 -24.91
CA MET A 1 -0.90 -20.09 -24.28
C MET A 1 -0.83 -20.20 -22.74
N LYS A 2 0.26 -20.68 -22.14
CA LYS A 2 0.40 -20.80 -20.66
C LYS A 2 0.36 -19.46 -19.91
N VAL A 3 1.00 -18.40 -20.43
CA VAL A 3 1.08 -17.08 -19.78
C VAL A 3 -0.30 -16.44 -19.55
N LYS A 4 -1.18 -16.44 -20.56
CA LYS A 4 -2.58 -15.96 -20.40
C LYS A 4 -3.35 -16.77 -19.35
N LYS A 5 -3.10 -18.07 -19.22
CA LYS A 5 -3.76 -18.93 -18.22
C LYS A 5 -3.30 -18.61 -16.79
N TYR A 6 -2.01 -18.34 -16.59
CA TYR A 6 -1.49 -17.87 -15.29
C TYR A 6 -2.00 -16.47 -14.94
N ILE A 7 -2.02 -15.54 -15.91
CA ILE A 7 -2.57 -14.19 -15.73
C ILE A 7 -4.07 -14.26 -15.37
N TYR A 8 -4.84 -15.11 -16.05
CA TYR A 8 -6.26 -15.31 -15.75
C TYR A 8 -6.47 -15.93 -14.36
N LYS A 9 -5.63 -16.89 -13.95
CA LYS A 9 -5.66 -17.48 -12.61
C LYS A 9 -5.28 -16.46 -11.53
N ILE A 10 -4.33 -15.58 -11.79
CA ILE A 10 -3.95 -14.47 -10.89
C ILE A 10 -5.08 -13.44 -10.79
N TYR A 11 -5.68 -13.06 -11.91
CA TYR A 11 -6.78 -12.08 -11.95
C TYR A 11 -8.05 -12.61 -11.25
N ASN A 12 -8.30 -13.92 -11.34
CA ASN A 12 -9.41 -14.58 -10.66
C ASN A 12 -9.06 -15.06 -9.24
N SER A 13 -7.84 -14.76 -8.75
CA SER A 13 -7.42 -15.13 -7.40
C SER A 13 -7.72 -14.01 -6.41
N ASN A 14 -8.04 -14.39 -5.18
CA ASN A 14 -8.28 -13.43 -4.10
C ASN A 14 -7.03 -12.62 -3.71
N ILE A 15 -5.84 -12.96 -4.25
CA ILE A 15 -4.59 -12.19 -4.11
C ILE A 15 -4.72 -10.77 -4.68
N ILE A 16 -5.58 -10.56 -5.70
CA ILE A 16 -5.83 -9.22 -6.25
C ILE A 16 -6.41 -8.26 -5.19
N ASN A 17 -7.11 -8.79 -4.20
CA ASN A 17 -7.60 -8.01 -3.06
C ASN A 17 -6.44 -7.50 -2.19
N SER A 18 -5.38 -8.29 -2.01
CA SER A 18 -4.17 -7.85 -1.28
C SER A 18 -3.46 -6.72 -2.01
N PHE A 19 -3.32 -6.85 -3.32
CA PHE A 19 -2.70 -5.82 -4.15
C PHE A 19 -3.52 -4.52 -4.14
N THR A 20 -4.84 -4.62 -4.29
CA THR A 20 -5.75 -3.46 -4.24
C THR A 20 -5.75 -2.80 -2.86
N SER A 21 -5.82 -3.60 -1.79
CA SER A 21 -5.63 -3.14 -0.40
C SER A 21 -4.35 -2.32 -0.28
N SER A 22 -3.24 -2.86 -0.80
CA SER A 22 -1.94 -2.23 -0.64
C SER A 22 -1.78 -0.93 -1.44
N ILE A 23 -2.37 -0.85 -2.64
CA ILE A 23 -2.46 0.41 -3.39
C ILE A 23 -3.25 1.45 -2.59
N CYS A 24 -4.40 1.08 -2.05
CA CYS A 24 -5.20 1.99 -1.23
C CYS A 24 -4.44 2.44 0.03
N GLY A 25 -3.77 1.52 0.73
CA GLY A 25 -2.99 1.84 1.93
C GLY A 25 -1.82 2.79 1.66
N THR A 26 -1.10 2.56 0.56
CA THR A 26 0.02 3.43 0.15
C THR A 26 -0.46 4.78 -0.35
N LEU A 27 -1.56 4.86 -1.11
CA LEU A 27 -2.21 6.13 -1.46
C LEU A 27 -2.65 6.92 -0.22
N ALA A 28 -3.28 6.25 0.76
CA ALA A 28 -3.65 6.88 2.02
C ALA A 28 -2.42 7.50 2.69
N SER A 29 -1.30 6.77 2.74
CA SER A 29 -0.03 7.28 3.30
C SER A 29 0.51 8.51 2.56
N VAL A 30 0.42 8.52 1.23
CA VAL A 30 0.82 9.69 0.39
C VAL A 30 -0.03 10.92 0.71
N PHE A 31 -1.35 10.76 0.75
CA PHE A 31 -2.27 11.86 1.05
C PHE A 31 -2.10 12.37 2.47
N PHE A 32 -1.90 11.47 3.44
CA PHE A 32 -1.61 11.84 4.82
C PHE A 32 -0.33 12.66 4.90
N LYS A 33 0.75 12.21 4.25
CA LYS A 33 2.03 12.93 4.25
C LYS A 33 1.87 14.34 3.67
N LYS A 34 1.16 14.49 2.55
CA LYS A 34 0.82 15.80 1.96
C LYS A 34 -0.06 16.66 2.86
N ALA A 35 -1.04 16.07 3.55
CA ALA A 35 -1.91 16.78 4.47
C ALA A 35 -1.17 17.28 5.72
N SER A 36 -0.19 16.51 6.20
CA SER A 36 0.59 16.76 7.42
C SER A 36 1.75 17.75 7.27
N ASP A 37 2.04 18.23 6.06
CA ASP A 37 3.21 19.08 5.82
C ASP A 37 3.04 20.46 6.46
N LEU A 38 3.58 20.73 7.65
CA LEU A 38 3.39 22.00 8.38
C LEU A 38 4.24 23.18 7.86
N SER A 39 5.02 22.99 6.80
CA SER A 39 5.94 24.01 6.25
C SER A 39 5.27 25.35 5.94
N PHE A 40 4.00 25.32 5.52
CA PHE A 40 3.20 26.52 5.23
C PHE A 40 2.92 27.42 6.44
N LEU A 41 2.72 26.84 7.65
CA LEU A 41 2.49 27.64 8.85
C LEU A 41 3.72 28.47 9.15
N LYS A 42 4.92 27.89 8.98
CA LYS A 42 6.19 28.55 9.27
C LYS A 42 6.47 29.76 8.36
N ASN A 43 5.99 29.75 7.12
CA ASN A 43 6.26 30.81 6.15
C ASN A 43 5.22 31.94 6.16
N ASN A 44 4.01 31.71 6.68
CA ASN A 44 2.87 32.63 6.50
C ASN A 44 2.32 33.24 7.80
N PHE A 45 3.07 33.23 8.91
CA PHE A 45 2.59 33.74 10.19
C PHE A 45 2.23 35.23 10.18
N ASP A 46 2.75 36.01 9.23
CA ASP A 46 2.62 37.48 9.24
C ASP A 46 1.57 38.05 8.27
N VAL A 47 1.02 37.29 7.31
CA VAL A 47 -0.01 37.81 6.37
C VAL A 47 -1.02 36.73 5.99
N ILE A 48 -2.30 36.99 6.28
CA ILE A 48 -3.43 36.16 5.79
C ILE A 48 -3.61 36.45 4.30
N ASN A 49 -2.91 35.71 3.44
CA ASN A 49 -3.06 35.75 1.98
C ASN A 49 -4.13 34.76 1.49
N GLU A 50 -4.71 35.02 0.30
CA GLU A 50 -5.63 34.08 -0.37
C GLU A 50 -5.01 32.69 -0.56
N ASP A 51 -3.68 32.63 -0.75
CA ASP A 51 -2.91 31.38 -0.83
C ASP A 51 -3.04 30.51 0.43
N PHE A 52 -3.19 31.12 1.61
CA PHE A 52 -3.35 30.39 2.87
C PHE A 52 -4.68 29.63 2.90
N ILE A 53 -5.76 30.27 2.44
CA ILE A 53 -7.09 29.67 2.38
C ILE A 53 -7.10 28.51 1.37
N ILE A 54 -6.49 28.69 0.21
CA ILE A 54 -6.39 27.61 -0.80
C ILE A 54 -5.61 26.41 -0.23
N GLN A 55 -4.51 26.66 0.48
CA GLN A 55 -3.71 25.60 1.09
C GLN A 55 -4.46 24.84 2.20
N ILE A 56 -5.27 25.53 3.02
CA ILE A 56 -6.09 24.86 4.05
C ILE A 56 -7.14 23.97 3.39
N LEU A 57 -7.79 24.46 2.33
CA LEU A 57 -8.84 23.73 1.62
C LEU A 57 -8.29 22.47 0.95
N LEU A 58 -7.12 22.57 0.31
CA LEU A 58 -6.42 21.41 -0.27
C LEU A 58 -6.05 20.36 0.78
N ARG A 59 -5.68 20.77 2.00
CA ARG A 59 -5.37 19.83 3.10
C ARG A 59 -6.60 19.09 3.59
N ILE A 60 -7.73 19.78 3.70
CA ILE A 60 -9.00 19.14 4.07
C ILE A 60 -9.35 18.06 3.03
N ILE A 61 -9.16 18.35 1.74
CA ILE A 61 -9.35 17.37 0.66
C ILE A 61 -8.39 16.18 0.85
N TYR A 62 -7.09 16.42 1.09
CA TYR A 62 -6.15 15.32 1.31
C TYR A 62 -6.47 14.48 2.54
N PHE A 63 -6.97 15.08 3.64
CA PHE A 63 -7.45 14.34 4.81
C PHE A 63 -8.66 13.48 4.47
N PHE A 64 -9.62 14.01 3.71
CA PHE A 64 -10.78 13.23 3.29
C PHE A 64 -10.37 12.04 2.42
N LEU A 65 -9.46 12.26 1.45
CA LEU A 65 -8.89 11.18 0.63
C LEU A 65 -8.14 10.16 1.48
N PHE A 66 -7.38 10.60 2.49
CA PHE A 66 -6.71 9.68 3.42
C PHE A 66 -7.69 8.74 4.09
N PHE A 67 -8.77 9.25 4.70
CA PHE A 67 -9.78 8.42 5.34
C PHE A 67 -10.47 7.48 4.35
N PHE A 68 -10.85 8.00 3.18
CA PHE A 68 -11.49 7.20 2.13
C PHE A 68 -10.64 6.00 1.71
N PHE A 69 -9.36 6.23 1.38
CA PHE A 69 -8.45 5.17 0.97
C PHE A 69 -8.10 4.22 2.12
N ASN A 70 -8.04 4.71 3.36
CA ASN A 70 -7.80 3.87 4.52
C ASN A 70 -8.95 2.88 4.76
N ILE A 71 -10.20 3.33 4.64
CA ILE A 71 -11.39 2.47 4.72
C ILE A 71 -11.37 1.42 3.60
N LEU A 72 -11.03 1.82 2.37
CA LEU A 72 -10.91 0.88 1.25
C LEU A 72 -9.83 -0.17 1.49
N MET A 73 -8.64 0.23 1.98
CA MET A 73 -7.58 -0.70 2.35
C MET A 73 -8.09 -1.78 3.31
N ILE A 74 -8.73 -1.37 4.42
CA ILE A 74 -9.25 -2.30 5.43
C ILE A 74 -10.29 -3.24 4.81
N LYS A 75 -11.21 -2.72 3.98
CA LYS A 75 -12.23 -3.54 3.31
C LYS A 75 -11.61 -4.66 2.47
N TYR A 76 -10.63 -4.35 1.62
CA TYR A 76 -9.99 -5.34 0.77
C TYR A 76 -9.08 -6.31 1.55
N TYR A 77 -8.45 -5.82 2.62
CA TYR A 77 -7.65 -6.66 3.52
C TYR A 77 -8.52 -7.69 4.26
N LEU A 78 -9.69 -7.28 4.78
CA LEU A 78 -10.65 -8.20 5.39
C LEU A 78 -11.20 -9.20 4.37
N LEU A 79 -11.44 -8.77 3.13
CA LEU A 79 -11.88 -9.66 2.06
C LEU A 79 -10.83 -10.75 1.78
N LEU A 80 -9.54 -10.40 1.81
CA LEU A 80 -8.44 -11.36 1.66
C LEU A 80 -8.40 -12.38 2.81
N MET A 81 -8.51 -11.91 4.06
CA MET A 81 -8.52 -12.77 5.25
C MET A 81 -9.68 -13.77 5.27
N ARG A 82 -10.77 -13.49 4.56
CA ARG A 82 -11.89 -14.43 4.46
C ARG A 82 -11.55 -15.65 3.59
N HIS A 83 -10.54 -15.54 2.72
CA HIS A 83 -10.17 -16.58 1.77
C HIS A 83 -8.84 -17.26 2.11
N TYR A 84 -7.94 -16.59 2.82
CA TYR A 84 -6.64 -17.14 3.23
C TYR A 84 -6.42 -16.98 4.73
N SER A 85 -5.44 -17.70 5.28
CA SER A 85 -5.06 -17.55 6.68
C SER A 85 -4.71 -16.10 7.03
N ALA A 86 -5.02 -15.68 8.26
CA ALA A 86 -4.73 -14.33 8.73
C ALA A 86 -3.22 -14.05 8.68
N PHE A 87 -2.39 -15.06 8.96
CA PHE A 87 -0.93 -14.98 8.86
C PHE A 87 -0.48 -14.69 7.42
N PHE A 88 -0.89 -15.52 6.46
CA PHE A 88 -0.55 -15.33 5.05
C PHE A 88 -1.02 -13.97 4.54
N SER A 89 -2.28 -13.63 4.81
CA SER A 89 -2.89 -12.37 4.38
C SER A 89 -2.13 -11.16 4.88
N THR A 90 -1.64 -11.21 6.13
CA THR A 90 -0.85 -10.13 6.75
C THR A 90 0.52 -10.00 6.11
N VAL A 91 1.25 -11.11 5.94
CA VAL A 91 2.59 -11.09 5.35
C VAL A 91 2.54 -10.65 3.88
N LEU A 92 1.53 -11.11 3.13
CA LEU A 92 1.31 -10.71 1.74
C LEU A 92 1.02 -9.21 1.63
N ASN A 93 0.08 -8.70 2.44
CA ASN A 93 -0.28 -7.28 2.44
C ASN A 93 0.89 -6.40 2.92
N PHE A 94 1.66 -6.86 3.91
CA PHE A 94 2.87 -6.18 4.37
C PHE A 94 3.92 -6.09 3.25
N SER A 95 4.15 -7.19 2.53
CA SER A 95 5.12 -7.25 1.43
C SER A 95 4.77 -6.29 0.31
N PHE A 96 3.50 -6.27 -0.10
CA PHE A 96 3.02 -5.33 -1.13
C PHE A 96 3.04 -3.88 -0.65
N ASN A 97 2.63 -3.61 0.60
CA ASN A 97 2.70 -2.27 1.17
C ASN A 97 4.14 -1.76 1.24
N PHE A 98 5.10 -2.59 1.62
CA PHE A 98 6.52 -2.21 1.66
C PHE A 98 7.04 -1.85 0.26
N LEU A 99 6.74 -2.69 -0.74
CA LEU A 99 7.11 -2.46 -2.14
C LEU A 99 6.49 -1.18 -2.70
N LEU A 100 5.16 -1.07 -2.62
CA LEU A 100 4.41 0.07 -3.17
C LEU A 100 4.75 1.38 -2.45
N SER A 101 4.98 1.34 -1.13
CA SER A 101 5.38 2.52 -0.36
C SER A 101 6.72 3.06 -0.84
N ALA A 102 7.69 2.20 -1.13
CA ALA A 102 8.97 2.65 -1.68
C ALA A 102 8.83 3.21 -3.09
N MET A 103 8.05 2.55 -3.96
CA MET A 103 7.77 3.07 -5.30
C MET A 103 7.12 4.45 -5.24
N PHE A 104 6.11 4.62 -4.39
CA PHE A 104 5.40 5.89 -4.25
C PHE A 104 6.25 6.94 -3.53
N GLY A 105 7.10 6.53 -2.60
CA GLY A 105 8.12 7.40 -1.97
C GLY A 105 9.04 8.03 -3.01
N ILE A 106 9.50 7.24 -3.98
CA ILE A 106 10.33 7.73 -5.09
C ILE A 106 9.50 8.62 -6.02
N ILE A 107 8.31 8.17 -6.44
CA ILE A 107 7.49 8.90 -7.43
C ILE A 107 6.96 10.24 -6.89
N PHE A 108 6.41 10.26 -5.68
CA PHE A 108 5.72 11.45 -5.14
C PHE A 108 6.63 12.37 -4.33
N PHE A 109 7.70 11.84 -3.73
CA PHE A 109 8.55 12.59 -2.80
C PHE A 109 10.03 12.58 -3.21
N ASN A 110 10.38 11.95 -4.32
CA ASN A 110 11.74 11.84 -4.83
C ASN A 110 12.73 11.32 -3.77
N GLU A 111 12.25 10.44 -2.88
CA GLU A 111 13.03 9.89 -1.78
C GLU A 111 14.10 8.94 -2.31
N LYS A 112 15.36 9.21 -1.96
CA LYS A 112 16.47 8.29 -2.26
C LYS A 112 16.40 7.09 -1.32
N ARG A 113 16.41 5.89 -1.89
CA ARG A 113 16.47 4.64 -1.13
C ARG A 113 17.90 4.11 -1.13
N ASN A 114 18.39 3.77 0.06
CA ASN A 114 19.75 3.24 0.24
C ASN A 114 19.83 1.76 -0.19
N PHE A 115 21.02 1.25 -0.46
CA PHE A 115 21.26 -0.15 -0.86
C PHE A 115 20.71 -1.16 0.16
N PHE A 116 20.76 -0.84 1.47
CA PHE A 116 20.17 -1.67 2.52
C PHE A 116 18.66 -1.90 2.36
N TRP A 117 17.94 -0.98 1.72
CA TRP A 117 16.52 -1.15 1.44
C TRP A 117 16.27 -2.31 0.47
N LEU A 118 17.14 -2.48 -0.53
CA LEU A 118 17.07 -3.60 -1.47
C LEU A 118 17.33 -4.94 -0.77
N VAL A 119 18.27 -4.98 0.18
CA VAL A 119 18.51 -6.18 1.01
C VAL A 119 17.25 -6.53 1.80
N GLY A 120 16.64 -5.54 2.47
CA GLY A 120 15.36 -5.73 3.16
C GLY A 120 14.26 -6.26 2.23
N LEU A 121 14.19 -5.72 1.01
CA LEU A 121 13.23 -6.18 0.00
C LEU A 121 13.44 -7.66 -0.36
N THR A 122 14.68 -8.07 -0.60
CA THR A 122 14.98 -9.48 -0.95
C THR A 122 14.59 -10.44 0.17
N LEU A 123 14.82 -10.05 1.43
CA LEU A 123 14.43 -10.84 2.59
C LEU A 123 12.91 -10.97 2.69
N ILE A 124 12.16 -9.88 2.52
CA ILE A 124 10.69 -9.89 2.54
C ILE A 124 10.13 -10.79 1.43
N ILE A 125 10.63 -10.65 0.20
CA ILE A 125 10.20 -11.49 -0.93
C ILE A 125 10.53 -12.96 -0.67
N SER A 126 11.72 -13.26 -0.14
CA SER A 126 12.12 -14.64 0.16
C SER A 126 11.20 -15.28 1.21
N GLY A 127 10.87 -14.57 2.29
CA GLY A 127 9.91 -15.02 3.30
C GLY A 127 8.52 -15.24 2.73
N LEU A 128 8.03 -14.32 1.87
CA LEU A 128 6.74 -14.47 1.22
C LEU A 128 6.67 -15.72 0.34
N VAL A 129 7.73 -16.00 -0.44
CA VAL A 129 7.80 -17.19 -1.31
C VAL A 129 7.77 -18.48 -0.50
N LEU A 130 8.41 -18.52 0.66
CA LEU A 130 8.36 -19.69 1.57
C LEU A 130 6.92 -19.93 2.05
N ILE A 131 6.25 -18.91 2.56
CA ILE A 131 4.87 -19.04 3.07
C ILE A 131 3.89 -19.39 1.94
N MET A 132 4.07 -18.83 0.74
CA MET A 132 3.25 -19.18 -0.43
C MET A 132 3.35 -20.67 -0.78
N LYS A 133 4.54 -21.26 -0.68
CA LYS A 133 4.73 -22.69 -0.93
C LYS A 133 4.03 -23.56 0.11
N ASP A 134 4.13 -23.18 1.38
CA ASP A 134 3.47 -23.91 2.47
C ASP A 134 1.94 -23.85 2.33
N THR A 135 1.41 -22.67 1.97
CA THR A 135 -0.03 -22.48 1.74
C THR A 135 -0.54 -23.31 0.54
N GLU A 136 0.22 -23.38 -0.56
CA GLU A 136 -0.15 -24.22 -1.72
C GLU A 136 -0.08 -25.73 -1.39
N TYR A 137 0.81 -26.13 -0.48
CA TYR A 137 0.93 -27.51 -0.04
C TYR A 137 -0.26 -27.93 0.84
N GLU A 138 -0.72 -27.07 1.74
CA GLU A 138 -1.93 -27.29 2.55
C GLU A 138 -3.19 -27.40 1.67
N GLU A 139 -3.39 -26.48 0.72
CA GLU A 139 -4.54 -26.53 -0.21
C GLU A 139 -4.62 -27.83 -1.03
N LYS A 140 -3.48 -28.45 -1.38
CA LYS A 140 -3.46 -29.72 -2.14
C LYS A 140 -3.70 -30.96 -1.28
N LYS A 141 -3.57 -30.85 0.05
CA LYS A 141 -3.75 -31.96 0.98
C LYS A 141 -5.22 -32.18 1.35
N ASP A 142 -6.03 -31.14 1.19
CA ASP A 142 -7.47 -31.12 1.46
C ASP A 142 -8.35 -31.43 0.22
N ILE A 143 -7.73 -31.83 -0.91
CA ILE A 143 -8.39 -32.28 -2.17
C ILE A 143 -8.05 -33.73 -2.43
#